data_AF-A0A060C2D8-F1
#
_entry.id   AF-A0A060C2D8-F1
#
_cell.length_a   1.000
_cell.length_b   1.000
_cell.length_c   1.000
_cell.angle_alpha   90.00
_cell.angle_beta   90.00
_cell.angle_gamma   90.00
#
_symmetry.space_group_name_H-M   'P 1'
#
loop_
_entity.id
_entity.type
_entity.pdbx_description
1 polymer ?
#
loop_
_entity_poly.entity_id
_entity_poly.type
_entity_poly.pdbx_seq_one_letter_code
_entity_poly.pdbx_strand_id
1 'polypeptide(L)'
;MKWMVSMSLLEEAPSTEAFVDISGEHFPTPRYHTTAKMLWDDHYLYIYAEMEEPHIWANLQKRDTIVFYDNDFEVFIDPVGEGHNYFEIETNARGTSLIWLWRNLIALPVVHLSSSNGIARD
;
A
#
# COMPACT_ATOMS: atom_id res chain seq x y z
N MET A 1 13.50 -2.92 -25.37
CA MET A 1 13.02 -3.90 -24.37
C MET A 1 13.27 -3.26 -23.01
N LYS A 2 12.23 -2.64 -22.43
CA LYS A 2 12.29 -1.82 -21.21
C LYS A 2 11.64 -2.68 -20.12
N TRP A 3 12.43 -3.21 -19.20
CA TRP A 3 11.98 -4.20 -18.19
C TRP A 3 11.86 -3.62 -16.77
N MET A 4 11.90 -2.31 -16.62
CA MET A 4 11.73 -1.64 -15.34
C MET A 4 10.94 -0.36 -15.59
N VAL A 5 9.93 -0.09 -14.74
CA VAL A 5 9.43 1.28 -14.56
C VAL A 5 10.66 2.14 -14.32
N SER A 6 10.86 3.10 -15.22
CA SER A 6 11.92 4.08 -15.04
C SER A 6 11.59 4.85 -13.78
N MET A 7 12.57 5.08 -12.90
CA MET A 7 12.38 5.92 -11.72
C MET A 7 11.79 7.29 -12.09
N SER A 8 12.10 7.79 -13.29
CA SER A 8 11.52 9.01 -13.86
C SER A 8 10.00 8.95 -14.07
N LEU A 9 9.42 7.80 -14.42
CA LEU A 9 7.98 7.68 -14.61
C LEU A 9 7.23 7.63 -13.28
N LEU A 10 7.82 6.99 -12.28
CA LEU A 10 7.28 6.98 -10.92
C LEU A 10 7.39 8.37 -10.26
N GLU A 11 8.42 9.14 -10.59
CA GLU A 11 8.53 10.56 -10.20
C GLU A 11 7.39 11.39 -10.79
N GLU A 12 7.04 11.17 -12.05
CA GLU A 12 5.96 11.85 -12.77
C GLU A 12 4.55 11.38 -12.36
N ALA A 13 4.43 10.19 -11.76
CA ALA A 13 3.15 9.66 -11.33
C ALA A 13 2.48 10.57 -10.28
N PRO A 14 1.15 10.80 -10.37
CA PRO A 14 0.45 11.61 -9.41
C PRO A 14 0.52 10.98 -8.02
N SER A 15 0.78 11.82 -7.02
CA SER A 15 0.65 11.43 -5.61
C SER A 15 -0.82 11.36 -5.22
N THR A 16 -1.16 10.44 -4.33
CA THR A 16 -2.40 10.49 -3.57
C THR A 16 -2.45 11.74 -2.71
N GLU A 17 -3.64 12.07 -2.20
CA GLU A 17 -3.76 12.91 -1.02
C GLU A 17 -3.12 12.22 0.20
N ALA A 18 -2.88 12.99 1.26
CA ALA A 18 -2.36 12.47 2.51
C ALA A 18 -3.32 11.44 3.12
N PHE A 19 -2.77 10.33 3.62
CA PHE A 19 -3.57 9.29 4.25
C PHE A 19 -4.20 9.79 5.56
N VAL A 20 -5.36 9.24 5.87
CA VAL A 20 -6.16 9.58 7.06
C VAL A 20 -6.25 8.37 8.00
N ASP A 21 -6.75 8.60 9.22
CA ASP A 21 -7.02 7.51 10.15
C ASP A 21 -8.09 6.57 9.57
N ILE A 22 -7.77 5.27 9.50
CA ILE A 22 -8.64 4.23 8.96
C ILE A 22 -9.96 4.09 9.73
N SER A 23 -10.02 4.61 10.96
CA SER A 23 -11.23 4.63 11.79
C SER A 23 -12.23 5.71 11.35
N GLY A 24 -11.83 6.62 10.46
CA GLY A 24 -12.70 7.60 9.80
C GLY A 24 -12.62 9.04 10.33
N GLU A 25 -13.46 9.92 9.79
CA GLU A 25 -13.40 11.40 9.93
C GLU A 25 -13.42 11.92 11.38
N HIS A 26 -13.87 11.12 12.34
CA HIS A 26 -13.96 11.51 13.75
C HIS A 26 -12.68 11.28 14.54
N PHE A 27 -11.67 10.66 13.92
CA PHE A 27 -10.37 10.40 14.53
C PHE A 27 -9.35 11.48 14.15
N PRO A 28 -8.33 11.71 15.00
CA PRO A 28 -7.31 12.71 14.71
C PRO A 28 -6.63 12.45 13.37
N THR A 29 -6.27 13.52 12.66
CA THR A 29 -5.36 13.41 11.52
C THR A 29 -4.05 12.73 11.96
N PRO A 30 -3.53 11.77 11.18
CA PRO A 30 -2.26 11.13 11.48
C PRO A 30 -1.16 12.17 11.74
N ARG A 31 -0.37 11.92 12.80
CA ARG A 31 0.71 12.84 13.21
C ARG A 31 1.77 12.98 12.12
N TYR A 32 2.06 11.89 11.43
CA TYR A 32 3.09 11.80 10.40
C TYR A 32 2.44 11.73 9.03
N HIS A 33 3.09 12.38 8.06
CA HIS A 33 2.59 12.44 6.71
C HIS A 33 2.85 11.11 5.98
N THR A 34 1.86 10.67 5.21
CA THR A 34 1.97 9.49 4.34
C THR A 34 1.22 9.75 3.05
N THR A 35 1.90 9.54 1.93
CA THR A 35 1.31 9.55 0.58
C THR A 35 1.79 8.35 -0.22
N ALA A 36 1.09 8.05 -1.30
CA ALA A 36 1.50 7.01 -2.23
C ALA A 36 1.46 7.50 -3.68
N LYS A 37 2.18 6.80 -4.55
CA LYS A 37 2.09 6.89 -6.01
C LYS A 37 1.89 5.49 -6.56
N MET A 38 1.11 5.37 -7.62
CA MET A 38 0.82 4.09 -8.25
C MET A 38 0.94 4.16 -9.76
N LEU A 39 1.57 3.13 -10.32
CA LEU A 39 1.67 2.86 -11.74
C LEU A 39 1.30 1.41 -12.02
N TRP A 40 0.96 1.07 -13.26
CA TRP A 40 0.75 -0.32 -13.65
C TRP A 40 1.05 -0.54 -15.12
N ASP A 41 1.37 -1.78 -15.46
CA ASP A 41 1.50 -2.28 -16.82
C ASP A 41 0.73 -3.62 -16.97
N ASP A 42 0.92 -4.31 -18.10
CA ASP A 42 0.22 -5.59 -18.37
C ASP A 42 0.64 -6.75 -17.44
N HIS A 43 1.69 -6.57 -16.63
CA HIS A 43 2.28 -7.62 -15.77
C HIS A 43 2.31 -7.24 -14.29
N TYR A 44 2.49 -5.97 -13.97
CA TYR A 44 2.77 -5.52 -12.61
C TYR A 44 1.95 -4.29 -12.21
N LEU A 45 1.58 -4.26 -10.93
CA LEU A 45 1.19 -3.07 -10.20
C LEU A 45 2.40 -2.56 -9.42
N TYR A 46 2.73 -1.29 -9.59
CA TYR A 46 3.83 -0.62 -8.92
C TYR A 46 3.27 0.35 -7.89
N ILE A 47 3.73 0.22 -6.65
CA ILE A 47 3.29 1.03 -5.53
C ILE A 47 4.52 1.63 -4.88
N TYR A 48 4.47 2.93 -4.66
CA TYR A 48 5.46 3.69 -3.92
C TYR A 48 4.76 4.43 -2.80
N ALA A 49 5.23 4.28 -1.57
CA ALA A 49 4.74 5.03 -0.42
C ALA A 49 5.87 5.88 0.15
N GLU A 50 5.55 7.14 0.44
CA GLU A 50 6.42 8.06 1.16
C GLU A 50 5.83 8.28 2.54
N MET A 51 6.62 7.97 3.57
CA MET A 51 6.18 7.92 4.97
C MET A 51 7.25 8.47 5.89
N GLU A 52 6.84 9.16 6.95
CA GLU A 52 7.71 9.59 8.04
C GLU A 52 7.48 8.74 9.30
N GLU A 53 8.53 8.14 9.86
CA GLU A 53 8.49 7.46 11.16
C GLU A 53 9.84 7.63 11.86
N PRO A 54 9.93 8.38 12.98
CA PRO A 54 11.18 8.55 13.71
C PRO A 54 11.61 7.30 14.51
N HIS A 55 10.74 6.33 14.72
CA HIS A 55 10.93 5.15 15.56
C HIS A 55 10.62 3.85 14.81
N ILE A 56 11.43 3.55 13.79
CA ILE A 56 11.26 2.35 12.96
C ILE A 56 11.85 1.11 13.64
N TRP A 57 11.05 0.05 13.75
CA TRP A 57 11.45 -1.30 14.11
C TRP A 57 11.12 -2.27 12.97
N ALA A 58 12.11 -3.11 12.63
CA ALA A 58 12.00 -4.15 11.62
C ALA A 58 12.83 -5.38 12.04
N ASN A 59 12.39 -6.04 13.11
CA ASN A 59 13.09 -7.18 13.71
C ASN A 59 12.88 -8.48 12.93
N LEU A 60 11.70 -8.62 12.33
CA LEU A 60 11.31 -9.77 11.53
C LEU A 60 12.09 -9.79 10.21
N GLN A 61 12.55 -10.98 9.83
CA GLN A 61 13.41 -11.21 8.65
C GLN A 61 12.96 -12.37 7.78
N LYS A 62 12.11 -13.24 8.34
CA LYS A 62 11.68 -14.45 7.67
C LYS A 62 10.41 -14.13 6.91
N ARG A 63 10.46 -14.28 5.58
CA ARG A 63 9.29 -14.21 4.70
C ARG A 63 8.17 -15.11 5.22
N ASP A 64 6.93 -14.66 5.03
CA ASP A 64 5.70 -15.33 5.47
C ASP A 64 5.62 -15.49 7.00
N THR A 65 6.18 -14.53 7.74
CA THR A 65 5.94 -14.34 9.18
C THR A 65 4.93 -13.23 9.36
N ILE A 66 4.11 -13.29 10.41
CA ILE A 66 3.14 -12.25 10.79
C ILE A 66 3.88 -10.92 11.01
N VAL A 67 3.69 -9.93 10.11
CA VAL A 67 4.58 -8.75 10.01
C VAL A 67 4.14 -7.59 10.91
N PHE A 68 2.84 -7.45 11.21
CA PHE A 68 2.29 -6.36 12.05
C PHE A 68 2.89 -6.19 13.48
N TYR A 69 3.76 -7.11 13.93
CA TYR A 69 4.54 -6.93 15.16
C TYR A 69 5.73 -5.97 15.01
N ASP A 70 6.13 -5.65 13.78
CA ASP A 70 7.06 -4.58 13.42
C ASP A 70 6.29 -3.35 12.91
N ASN A 71 6.99 -2.24 12.63
CA ASN A 71 6.40 -1.22 11.76
C ASN A 71 6.30 -1.79 10.34
N ASP A 72 5.08 -1.81 9.81
CA ASP A 72 4.79 -2.33 8.49
C ASP A 72 3.92 -1.39 7.66
N PHE A 73 3.94 -1.67 6.36
CA PHE A 73 3.12 -1.02 5.36
C PHE A 73 2.28 -2.10 4.67
N GLU A 74 0.99 -1.82 4.57
CA GLU A 74 0.00 -2.77 4.08
C GLU A 74 -0.63 -2.27 2.78
N VAL A 75 -0.80 -3.19 1.84
CA VAL A 75 -1.55 -2.94 0.59
C VAL A 75 -2.67 -3.96 0.48
N PHE A 76 -3.88 -3.45 0.32
CA PHE A 76 -5.08 -4.24 0.08
C PHE A 76 -5.48 -4.12 -1.39
N ILE A 77 -5.59 -5.25 -2.08
CA ILE A 77 -5.92 -5.31 -3.51
C ILE A 77 -7.17 -6.17 -3.68
N ASP A 78 -8.24 -5.54 -4.15
CA ASP A 78 -9.44 -6.22 -4.64
C ASP A 78 -9.46 -6.17 -6.17
N PRO A 79 -9.08 -7.26 -6.86
CA PRO A 79 -8.97 -7.26 -8.32
C PRO A 79 -10.32 -7.18 -9.04
N VAL A 80 -11.43 -7.49 -8.35
CA VAL A 80 -12.76 -7.58 -8.94
C VAL A 80 -13.73 -6.51 -8.43
N GLY A 81 -13.34 -5.76 -7.39
CA GLY A 81 -14.08 -4.60 -6.87
C GLY A 81 -15.34 -4.94 -6.09
N GLU A 82 -15.43 -6.15 -5.52
CA GLU A 82 -16.61 -6.61 -4.76
C GLU A 82 -16.48 -6.41 -3.24
N GLY A 83 -15.28 -6.16 -2.73
CA GLY A 83 -14.97 -5.93 -1.32
C GLY A 83 -14.91 -7.18 -0.45
N HIS A 84 -15.07 -8.40 -1.01
CA HIS A 84 -15.19 -9.66 -0.26
C HIS A 84 -14.00 -10.62 -0.40
N ASN A 85 -13.27 -10.53 -1.51
CA ASN A 85 -12.12 -11.38 -1.82
C ASN A 85 -10.97 -10.48 -2.24
N TYR A 86 -9.99 -10.34 -1.35
CA TYR A 86 -8.88 -9.41 -1.56
C TYR A 86 -7.57 -10.03 -1.10
N PHE A 87 -6.49 -9.53 -1.70
CA PHE A 87 -5.14 -9.78 -1.25
C PHE A 87 -4.76 -8.71 -0.24
N GLU A 88 -4.02 -9.12 0.78
CA GLU A 88 -3.31 -8.21 1.67
C GLU A 88 -1.82 -8.52 1.56
N ILE A 89 -1.03 -7.48 1.38
CA ILE A 89 0.43 -7.55 1.30
C ILE A 89 0.98 -6.68 2.42
N GLU A 90 1.63 -7.31 3.39
CA GLU A 90 2.32 -6.63 4.48
C GLU A 90 3.82 -6.63 4.21
N THR A 91 4.51 -5.53 4.51
CA THR A 91 5.98 -5.49 4.50
C THR A 91 6.56 -4.56 5.55
N ASN A 92 7.60 -5.00 6.25
CA ASN A 92 8.36 -4.12 7.14
C ASN A 92 9.45 -3.34 6.37
N ALA A 93 10.12 -2.41 7.07
CA ALA A 93 11.18 -1.57 6.52
C ALA A 93 12.42 -2.33 5.99
N ARG A 94 12.51 -3.65 6.22
CA ARG A 94 13.58 -4.52 5.69
C ARG A 94 13.15 -5.36 4.49
N GLY A 95 11.92 -5.17 4.00
CA GLY A 95 11.37 -5.96 2.90
C GLY A 95 10.99 -7.38 3.31
N THR A 96 10.78 -7.64 4.62
CA THR A 96 10.18 -8.90 5.05
C THR A 96 8.70 -8.82 4.82
N SER A 97 8.17 -9.71 3.98
CA SER A 97 6.78 -9.64 3.54
C SER A 97 5.98 -10.90 3.85
N LEU A 98 4.68 -10.70 4.01
CA LEU A 98 3.63 -11.71 4.11
C LEU A 98 2.52 -11.35 3.11
N ILE A 99 1.90 -12.37 2.54
CA ILE A 99 0.75 -12.21 1.64
C ILE A 99 -0.40 -13.05 2.17
N TRP A 100 -1.53 -12.41 2.45
CA TRP A 100 -2.79 -13.08 2.75
C TRP A 100 -3.72 -13.11 1.55
N LEU A 101 -4.52 -14.18 1.49
CA LEU A 101 -5.71 -14.25 0.65
C LEU A 101 -6.93 -14.33 1.57
N TRP A 102 -7.65 -13.23 1.69
CA TRP A 102 -8.89 -13.18 2.44
C TRP A 102 -10.05 -13.64 1.56
N ARG A 103 -10.91 -14.50 2.12
CA ARG A 103 -12.06 -15.06 1.42
C ARG A 103 -13.34 -14.82 2.19
N ASN A 104 -14.37 -14.32 1.49
CA ASN A 104 -15.69 -14.00 2.04
C ASN A 104 -15.65 -13.04 3.25
N LEU A 105 -14.64 -12.17 3.32
CA LEU A 105 -14.50 -11.18 4.37
C LEU A 105 -14.61 -9.79 3.75
N ILE A 106 -15.45 -8.95 4.35
CA ILE A 106 -15.55 -7.56 3.95
C ILE A 106 -14.26 -6.89 4.39
N ALA A 107 -13.51 -6.31 3.44
CA ALA A 107 -12.40 -5.45 3.79
C ALA A 107 -12.92 -4.37 4.77
N LEU A 108 -12.27 -4.22 5.92
CA LEU A 108 -12.48 -3.02 6.73
C LEU A 108 -12.24 -1.79 5.84
N PRO A 109 -12.84 -0.63 6.12
CA PRO A 109 -12.56 0.58 5.37
C PRO A 109 -11.08 0.99 5.56
N VAL A 110 -10.20 0.33 4.82
CA VAL A 110 -8.84 0.74 4.58
C VAL A 110 -8.94 1.72 3.42
N VAL A 111 -8.39 2.91 3.62
CA VAL A 111 -8.41 4.05 2.69
C VAL A 111 -8.71 3.62 1.25
N HIS A 112 -9.96 3.79 0.83
CA HIS A 112 -10.40 3.46 -0.50
C HIS A 112 -9.81 4.51 -1.46
N LEU A 113 -8.65 4.20 -2.05
CA LEU A 113 -8.05 5.00 -3.11
C LEU A 113 -8.82 4.78 -4.43
N SER A 114 -10.12 5.12 -4.45
CA SER A 114 -10.82 5.40 -5.70
C SER A 114 -10.45 6.81 -6.13
N SER A 115 -9.39 6.94 -6.91
CA SER A 115 -9.19 8.18 -7.68
C SER A 115 -9.44 7.87 -9.14
N SER A 116 -10.39 8.58 -9.74
CA SER A 116 -10.54 8.68 -11.19
C SER A 116 -9.34 9.37 -11.87
N ASN A 117 -8.33 9.82 -11.09
CA ASN A 117 -7.22 10.68 -11.54
C ASN A 117 -5.81 10.26 -11.03
N GLY A 118 -5.65 9.18 -10.25
CA GLY A 118 -4.40 8.92 -9.50
C GLY A 118 -3.71 7.59 -9.78
N ILE A 119 -4.13 6.85 -10.80
CA ILE A 119 -3.42 5.64 -11.25
C ILE A 119 -3.04 5.85 -12.71
N ALA A 120 -1.75 6.03 -12.97
CA ALA A 120 -1.23 6.16 -14.33
C ALA A 120 -0.73 4.80 -14.86
N ARG A 121 -0.82 4.60 -16.16
CA ARG A 121 -0.29 3.41 -16.85
C ARG A 121 1.12 3.72 -17.37
N ASP A 122 2.07 2.80 -17.22
CA ASP A 122 3.39 2.85 -17.90
C ASP A 122 3.28 2.40 -19.36
#